data_AF-A0A852U4Z4-F1
#
_entry.id   AF-A0A852U4Z4-F1
#
_cell.length_a   1.000
_cell.length_b   1.000
_cell.length_c   1.000
_cell.angle_alpha   90.00
_cell.angle_beta   90.00
_cell.angle_gamma   90.00
#
_symmetry.space_group_name_H-M   'P 1'
#
loop_
_entity.id
_entity.type
_entity.pdbx_description
1 polymer ?
#
loop_
_entity_poly.entity_id
_entity_poly.type
_entity_poly.pdbx_seq_one_letter_code
_entity_poly.pdbx_strand_id
1 'polypeptide(L)'
;MNIAVSTVLALSAGLLLNFLVLVPLIVASYRRSGGFSRTRFLGWVAAGFFFVAIWAYTLFPLPDGAYTCRSPIWNPLDSVADVIRLQGESSSLLTNRAFLQLALNVVLFVPLGFLARALLGLGILASTAVGFALSLLIEVTQLTGVFGAFPCAYRFFDTGDLVTNTTGALLGAIVGLLVMSRAHRGAADRLPGELIEVPVEMTLGRRLFAMVADLTMLGLVQILASLTALVLQGVFGVDVSASWTRSLSLVVAFLLQAVSVYAGGVTLGERAVLIRAREAEAVGFMGIIARRTARLLFGIGGFTLLALWEFGGLLQFVLGVTALVFAFRSSEHRGLGQWLAGSRPRAVEREEREARDVVRSRHR
;
A
#
# COMPACT_ATOMS: atom_id res chain seq x y z
N MET A 1 -23.63 -18.47 -1.24
CA MET A 1 -23.25 -17.45 -0.24
C MET A 1 -24.33 -16.36 -0.29
N ASN A 2 -24.56 -15.58 0.76
CA ASN A 2 -25.48 -14.43 0.68
C ASN A 2 -24.69 -13.25 0.06
N ILE A 3 -25.27 -12.51 -0.88
CA ILE A 3 -24.71 -11.30 -1.52
C ILE A 3 -24.00 -10.42 -0.48
N ALA A 4 -24.62 -10.22 0.69
CA ALA A 4 -24.09 -9.38 1.76
C ALA A 4 -22.76 -9.91 2.33
N VAL A 5 -22.64 -11.23 2.54
CA VAL A 5 -21.42 -11.86 3.09
C VAL A 5 -20.30 -11.83 2.06
N SER A 6 -20.60 -12.19 0.80
CA SER A 6 -19.68 -12.09 -0.33
C SER A 6 -19.14 -10.66 -0.48
N THR A 7 -20.03 -9.67 -0.30
CA THR A 7 -19.69 -8.25 -0.41
C THR A 7 -18.77 -7.78 0.70
N VAL A 8 -19.07 -8.11 1.95
CA VAL A 8 -18.23 -7.75 3.10
C VAL A 8 -16.84 -8.38 2.99
N LEU A 9 -16.75 -9.65 2.59
CA LEU A 9 -15.47 -10.34 2.41
C LEU A 9 -14.62 -9.68 1.31
N ALA A 10 -15.19 -9.44 0.14
CA ALA A 10 -14.46 -8.82 -0.97
C ALA A 10 -14.03 -7.38 -0.67
N LEU A 11 -14.87 -6.58 -0.01
CA LEU A 11 -14.49 -5.23 0.44
C LEU A 11 -13.38 -5.29 1.51
N SER A 12 -13.49 -6.19 2.48
CA SER A 12 -12.47 -6.35 3.53
C SER A 12 -11.14 -6.79 2.95
N ALA A 13 -11.15 -7.74 2.01
CA ALA A 13 -9.95 -8.17 1.29
C ALA A 13 -9.35 -7.04 0.45
N GLY A 14 -10.19 -6.28 -0.26
CA GLY A 14 -9.76 -5.12 -1.06
C GLY A 14 -9.12 -4.02 -0.21
N LEU A 15 -9.72 -3.69 0.94
CA LEU A 15 -9.16 -2.74 1.90
C LEU A 15 -7.82 -3.24 2.46
N LEU A 16 -7.75 -4.52 2.85
CA LEU A 16 -6.52 -5.11 3.37
C LEU A 16 -5.40 -5.04 2.32
N LEU A 17 -5.69 -5.47 1.09
CA LEU A 17 -4.74 -5.41 -0.02
C LEU A 17 -4.30 -3.98 -0.32
N ASN A 18 -5.22 -3.02 -0.26
CA ASN A 18 -4.93 -1.61 -0.44
C ASN A 18 -3.87 -1.12 0.57
N PHE A 19 -3.99 -1.45 1.85
CA PHE A 19 -2.97 -1.10 2.84
C PHE A 19 -1.63 -1.78 2.58
N LEU A 20 -1.66 -3.07 2.24
CA LEU A 20 -0.44 -3.86 2.00
C LEU A 20 0.36 -3.36 0.79
N VAL A 21 -0.31 -2.86 -0.24
CA VAL A 21 0.32 -2.32 -1.45
C VAL A 21 0.67 -0.85 -1.29
N LEU A 22 -0.26 -0.01 -0.84
CA LEU A 22 -0.04 1.44 -0.83
C LEU A 22 0.93 1.89 0.25
N VAL A 23 0.93 1.30 1.43
CA VAL A 23 1.82 1.76 2.52
C VAL A 23 3.29 1.64 2.13
N PRO A 24 3.80 0.52 1.58
CA PRO A 24 5.16 0.45 1.06
C PRO A 24 5.45 1.47 -0.05
N LEU A 25 4.49 1.71 -0.95
CA LEU A 25 4.64 2.68 -2.04
C LEU A 25 4.71 4.12 -1.51
N ILE A 26 3.86 4.48 -0.54
CA ILE A 26 3.88 5.76 0.17
C ILE A 26 5.21 5.92 0.90
N VAL A 27 5.69 4.90 1.61
CA VAL A 27 6.98 4.92 2.30
C VAL A 27 8.13 5.13 1.30
N ALA A 28 8.16 4.40 0.20
CA ALA A 28 9.18 4.54 -0.83
C ALA A 28 9.16 5.95 -1.45
N SER A 29 7.97 6.44 -1.77
CA SER A 29 7.73 7.80 -2.28
C SER A 29 8.19 8.87 -1.30
N TYR A 30 7.80 8.73 -0.03
CA TYR A 30 8.13 9.62 1.07
C TYR A 30 9.64 9.69 1.33
N ARG A 31 10.33 8.54 1.32
CA ARG A 31 11.79 8.48 1.52
C ARG A 31 12.57 9.05 0.33
N ARG A 32 12.06 8.90 -0.90
CA ARG A 32 12.65 9.52 -2.09
C ARG A 32 12.45 11.03 -2.10
N SER A 33 11.30 11.52 -1.62
CA SER A 33 10.97 12.95 -1.63
C SER A 33 11.48 13.73 -0.43
N GLY A 34 12.02 13.06 0.58
CA GLY A 34 12.58 13.68 1.78
C GLY A 34 11.55 14.26 2.76
N GLY A 35 10.30 14.49 2.35
CA GLY A 35 9.28 15.12 3.18
C GLY A 35 7.86 14.86 2.70
N PHE A 36 6.89 15.36 3.48
CA PHE A 36 5.46 15.13 3.25
C PHE A 36 4.81 16.37 2.63
N SER A 37 4.39 16.27 1.37
CA SER A 37 3.60 17.34 0.73
C SER A 37 2.11 17.06 0.83
N ARG A 38 1.30 18.09 1.12
CA ARG A 38 -0.17 18.01 1.13
C ARG A 38 -0.72 17.51 -0.21
N THR A 39 -0.14 17.93 -1.33
CA THR A 39 -0.58 17.49 -2.67
C THR A 39 -0.33 16.01 -2.90
N ARG A 40 0.85 15.51 -2.48
CA ARG A 40 1.19 14.08 -2.55
C ARG A 40 0.32 13.26 -1.61
N PHE A 41 -0.01 13.78 -0.43
CA PHE A 41 -0.95 13.12 0.47
C PHE A 41 -2.32 12.94 -0.15
N LEU A 42 -2.90 14.02 -0.71
CA LEU A 42 -4.18 13.94 -1.41
C LEU A 42 -4.12 12.98 -2.59
N GLY A 43 -3.00 12.97 -3.33
CA GLY A 43 -2.77 12.00 -4.39
C GLY A 43 -2.75 10.54 -3.89
N TRP A 44 -2.11 10.27 -2.75
CA TRP A 44 -2.10 8.94 -2.14
C TRP A 44 -3.47 8.51 -1.59
N VAL A 45 -4.24 9.45 -1.03
CA VAL A 45 -5.62 9.21 -0.63
C VAL A 45 -6.47 8.86 -1.86
N ALA A 46 -6.34 9.63 -2.95
CA ALA A 46 -7.02 9.36 -4.21
C ALA A 46 -6.62 8.00 -4.79
N ALA A 47 -5.34 7.63 -4.74
CA ALA A 47 -4.84 6.32 -5.15
C ALA A 47 -5.47 5.18 -4.32
N GLY A 48 -5.68 5.39 -3.01
CA GLY A 48 -6.41 4.47 -2.14
C GLY A 48 -7.85 4.21 -2.58
N PHE A 49 -8.63 5.28 -2.76
CA PHE A 49 -10.00 5.14 -3.24
C PHE A 49 -10.06 4.51 -4.63
N PHE A 50 -9.15 4.90 -5.52
CA PHE A 50 -9.05 4.37 -6.87
C PHE A 50 -8.75 2.87 -6.89
N PHE A 51 -7.79 2.40 -6.08
CA PHE A 51 -7.45 0.98 -6.00
C PHE A 51 -8.63 0.13 -5.47
N VAL A 52 -9.32 0.61 -4.43
CA VAL A 52 -10.54 -0.04 -3.92
C VAL A 52 -11.64 -0.04 -4.98
N ALA A 53 -11.80 1.04 -5.74
CA ALA A 53 -12.78 1.14 -6.82
C ALA A 53 -12.50 0.12 -7.94
N ILE A 54 -11.25 -0.01 -8.40
CA ILE A 54 -10.86 -1.04 -9.37
C ILE A 54 -11.19 -2.43 -8.83
N TRP A 55 -10.74 -2.74 -7.60
CA TRP A 55 -10.97 -4.04 -6.98
C TRP A 55 -12.47 -4.39 -6.89
N ALA A 56 -13.30 -3.42 -6.49
CA ALA A 56 -14.74 -3.62 -6.42
C ALA A 56 -15.34 -3.84 -7.80
N TYR A 57 -14.97 -3.02 -8.80
CA TYR A 57 -15.51 -3.13 -10.16
C TYR A 57 -15.16 -4.45 -10.85
N THR A 58 -13.97 -4.98 -10.57
CA THR A 58 -13.47 -6.18 -11.27
C THR A 58 -13.99 -7.48 -10.67
N LEU A 59 -14.40 -7.47 -9.40
CA LEU A 59 -14.92 -8.65 -8.69
C LEU A 59 -16.45 -8.67 -8.56
N PHE A 60 -17.12 -7.51 -8.48
CA PHE A 60 -18.57 -7.49 -8.28
C PHE A 60 -19.39 -7.49 -9.59
N PRO A 61 -20.60 -8.09 -9.58
CA PRO A 61 -21.16 -8.92 -8.53
C PRO A 61 -20.49 -10.30 -8.45
N LEU A 62 -20.30 -10.80 -7.24
CA LEU A 62 -19.95 -12.20 -7.03
C LEU A 62 -21.21 -13.05 -7.28
N PRO A 63 -21.09 -14.23 -7.90
CA PRO A 63 -22.26 -15.04 -8.21
C PRO A 63 -22.91 -15.58 -6.93
N ASP A 64 -24.20 -15.33 -6.76
CA ASP A 64 -25.02 -15.86 -5.67
C ASP A 64 -26.01 -16.87 -6.22
N GLY A 65 -25.58 -18.14 -6.30
CA GLY A 65 -26.37 -19.26 -6.83
C GLY A 65 -25.72 -19.93 -8.02
N ALA A 66 -26.53 -20.41 -8.96
CA ALA A 66 -26.04 -21.04 -10.18
C ALA A 66 -25.41 -20.00 -11.12
N TYR A 67 -24.17 -20.23 -11.52
CA TYR A 67 -23.46 -19.43 -12.52
C TYR A 67 -22.88 -20.33 -13.60
N THR A 68 -22.68 -19.77 -14.78
CA THR A 68 -22.12 -20.48 -15.93
C THR A 68 -20.66 -20.14 -16.11
N CYS A 69 -19.83 -21.16 -16.32
CA CYS A 69 -18.43 -20.95 -16.68
C CYS A 69 -18.32 -20.24 -18.04
N ARG A 70 -17.32 -19.36 -18.16
CA ARG A 70 -17.02 -18.61 -19.38
C ARG A 70 -15.67 -19.03 -19.94
N SER A 71 -15.59 -19.13 -21.26
CA SER A 71 -14.34 -19.39 -21.97
C SER A 71 -13.58 -18.08 -22.20
N PRO A 72 -12.22 -18.11 -22.21
CA PRO A 72 -11.42 -16.92 -22.49
C PRO A 72 -11.58 -16.40 -23.92
N ILE A 73 -11.47 -15.09 -24.10
CA ILE A 73 -11.45 -14.38 -25.38
C ILE A 73 -10.02 -13.97 -25.70
N TRP A 74 -9.37 -14.72 -26.60
CA TRP A 74 -7.94 -14.58 -26.90
C TRP A 74 -7.61 -13.58 -28.01
N ASN A 75 -8.59 -13.19 -28.83
CA ASN A 75 -8.36 -12.25 -29.91
C ASN A 75 -8.62 -10.82 -29.43
N PRO A 76 -7.59 -9.96 -29.32
CA PRO A 76 -7.76 -8.60 -28.81
C PRO A 76 -8.59 -7.70 -29.74
N LEU A 77 -8.82 -8.12 -30.98
CA LEU A 77 -9.60 -7.39 -31.97
C LEU A 77 -11.09 -7.73 -31.95
N ASP A 78 -11.53 -8.77 -31.22
CA ASP A 78 -12.95 -9.15 -31.15
C ASP A 78 -13.81 -7.99 -30.61
N SER A 79 -13.31 -7.32 -29.57
CA SER A 79 -13.88 -6.11 -29.01
C SER A 79 -14.11 -4.99 -30.04
N VAL A 80 -13.16 -4.79 -30.97
CA VAL A 80 -13.26 -3.77 -32.02
C VAL A 80 -14.23 -4.20 -33.12
N ALA A 81 -14.20 -5.47 -33.50
CA ALA A 81 -15.15 -6.04 -34.45
C ALA A 81 -16.60 -5.92 -33.94
N ASP A 82 -16.81 -6.14 -32.64
CA ASP A 82 -18.10 -5.96 -31.98
C ASP A 82 -18.56 -4.50 -31.99
N VAL A 83 -17.66 -3.53 -31.80
CA VAL A 83 -17.99 -2.10 -31.97
C VAL A 83 -18.50 -1.83 -33.38
N ILE A 84 -17.77 -2.30 -34.40
CA ILE A 84 -18.13 -2.07 -35.82
C ILE A 84 -19.49 -2.70 -36.14
N ARG A 85 -19.70 -3.96 -35.72
CA ARG A 85 -20.96 -4.68 -35.93
C ARG A 85 -22.14 -3.97 -35.27
N LEU A 86 -22.04 -3.68 -33.98
CA LEU A 86 -23.12 -3.03 -33.21
C LEU A 86 -23.33 -1.56 -33.59
N GLN A 87 -22.31 -0.91 -34.15
CA GLN A 87 -22.46 0.46 -34.68
C GLN A 87 -23.28 0.48 -35.97
N GLY A 88 -23.24 -0.58 -36.78
CA GLY A 88 -24.12 -0.72 -37.94
C GLY A 88 -25.61 -0.78 -37.56
N GLU A 89 -25.92 -1.19 -36.33
CA GLU A 89 -27.27 -1.33 -35.79
C GLU A 89 -27.72 -0.13 -34.94
N SER A 90 -26.80 0.76 -34.57
CA SER A 90 -27.01 1.88 -33.65
C SER A 90 -26.79 3.23 -34.33
N SER A 91 -27.62 4.23 -33.99
CA SER A 91 -27.46 5.60 -34.51
C SER A 91 -26.36 6.42 -33.80
N SER A 92 -25.84 5.95 -32.66
CA SER A 92 -24.87 6.72 -31.85
C SER A 92 -23.92 5.83 -31.06
N LEU A 93 -22.63 6.19 -31.09
CA LEU A 93 -21.57 5.55 -30.28
C LEU A 93 -21.89 5.54 -28.78
N LEU A 94 -22.60 6.56 -28.29
CA LEU A 94 -22.98 6.64 -26.86
C LEU A 94 -24.04 5.61 -26.46
N THR A 95 -24.69 4.96 -27.41
CA THR A 95 -25.62 3.85 -27.16
C THR A 95 -25.03 2.48 -27.50
N ASN A 96 -23.85 2.46 -28.12
CA ASN A 96 -23.13 1.25 -28.46
C ASN A 96 -22.39 0.71 -27.23
N ARG A 97 -22.88 -0.43 -26.70
CA ARG A 97 -22.32 -1.04 -25.48
C ARG A 97 -20.87 -1.48 -25.63
N ALA A 98 -20.47 -1.99 -26.80
CA ALA A 98 -19.09 -2.38 -27.04
C ALA A 98 -18.15 -1.16 -27.03
N PHE A 99 -18.60 -0.04 -27.63
CA PHE A 99 -17.80 1.18 -27.61
C PHE A 99 -17.65 1.72 -26.19
N LEU A 100 -18.75 1.76 -25.44
CA LEU A 100 -18.74 2.20 -24.04
C LEU A 100 -17.81 1.33 -23.18
N GLN A 101 -17.81 0.01 -23.36
CA GLN A 101 -16.90 -0.88 -22.64
C GLN A 101 -15.43 -0.50 -22.90
N LEU A 102 -15.04 -0.36 -24.16
CA LEU A 102 -13.67 -0.03 -24.57
C LEU A 102 -13.26 1.35 -24.02
N ALA A 103 -14.12 2.35 -24.18
CA ALA A 103 -13.86 3.72 -23.73
C ALA A 103 -13.76 3.80 -22.20
N LEU A 104 -14.64 3.12 -21.47
CA LEU A 104 -14.64 3.13 -20.01
C LEU A 104 -13.42 2.40 -19.44
N ASN A 105 -12.96 1.31 -20.07
CA ASN A 105 -11.73 0.61 -19.68
C ASN A 105 -10.50 1.52 -19.83
N VAL A 106 -10.40 2.25 -20.95
CA VAL A 106 -9.36 3.28 -21.13
C VAL A 106 -9.46 4.34 -20.03
N VAL A 107 -10.65 4.93 -19.81
CA VAL A 107 -10.85 5.97 -18.80
C VAL A 107 -10.52 5.47 -17.39
N LEU A 108 -10.87 4.23 -17.06
CA LEU A 108 -10.61 3.62 -15.76
C LEU A 108 -9.10 3.52 -15.48
N PHE A 109 -8.26 3.30 -16.49
CA PHE A 109 -6.81 3.16 -16.30
C PHE A 109 -6.01 4.45 -16.48
N VAL A 110 -6.61 5.54 -17.00
CA VAL A 110 -5.96 6.86 -17.07
C VAL A 110 -5.46 7.35 -15.69
N PRO A 111 -6.26 7.32 -14.61
CA PRO A 111 -5.76 7.71 -13.29
C PRO A 111 -4.57 6.89 -12.82
N LEU A 112 -4.51 5.59 -13.11
CA LEU A 112 -3.40 4.72 -12.73
C LEU A 112 -2.07 5.20 -13.33
N GLY A 113 -2.07 5.43 -14.65
CA GLY A 113 -0.88 5.91 -15.35
C GLY A 113 -0.43 7.30 -14.87
N PHE A 114 -1.40 8.18 -14.62
CA PHE A 114 -1.14 9.51 -14.07
C PHE A 114 -0.51 9.42 -12.68
N LEU A 115 -1.10 8.66 -11.76
CA LEU A 115 -0.65 8.52 -10.37
C LEU A 115 0.70 7.81 -10.27
N ALA A 116 0.94 6.79 -11.09
CA ALA A 116 2.23 6.12 -11.18
C ALA A 116 3.36 7.11 -11.50
N ARG A 117 3.11 8.05 -12.40
CA ARG A 117 4.07 9.11 -12.70
C ARG A 117 4.14 10.18 -11.60
N ALA A 118 2.98 10.67 -11.16
CA ALA A 118 2.85 11.77 -10.20
C ALA A 118 3.40 11.44 -8.81
N LEU A 119 3.18 10.23 -8.32
CA LEU A 119 3.50 9.85 -6.95
C LEU A 119 4.75 8.98 -6.83
N LEU A 120 5.03 8.14 -7.82
CA LEU A 120 6.19 7.24 -7.81
C LEU A 120 7.35 7.74 -8.66
N GLY A 121 7.14 8.75 -9.52
CA GLY A 121 8.17 9.30 -10.40
C GLY A 121 8.53 8.37 -11.56
N LEU A 122 7.65 7.45 -11.96
CA LEU A 122 7.94 6.48 -13.01
C LEU A 122 7.98 7.12 -14.41
N GLY A 123 8.83 6.58 -15.28
CA GLY A 123 8.84 6.87 -16.72
C GLY A 123 7.51 6.51 -17.41
N ILE A 124 7.30 6.94 -18.65
CA ILE A 124 6.09 6.56 -19.42
C ILE A 124 6.01 5.04 -19.53
N LEU A 125 7.08 4.40 -20.02
CA LEU A 125 7.13 2.95 -20.21
C LEU A 125 6.87 2.18 -18.90
N ALA A 126 7.51 2.60 -17.80
CA ALA A 126 7.30 1.97 -16.50
C ALA A 126 5.88 2.16 -15.97
N SER A 127 5.27 3.33 -16.19
CA SER A 127 3.87 3.60 -15.80
C SER A 127 2.89 2.76 -16.62
N THR A 128 3.12 2.64 -17.93
CA THR A 128 2.35 1.77 -18.82
C THR A 128 2.48 0.31 -18.43
N ALA A 129 3.70 -0.15 -18.10
CA ALA A 129 3.94 -1.52 -17.65
C ALA A 129 3.21 -1.84 -16.33
N VAL A 130 3.13 -0.89 -15.39
CA VAL A 130 2.30 -1.03 -14.18
C VAL A 130 0.83 -1.20 -14.54
N GLY A 131 0.32 -0.42 -15.50
CA GLY A 131 -1.05 -0.57 -16.00
C GLY A 131 -1.32 -1.93 -16.64
N PHE A 132 -0.41 -2.38 -17.51
CA PHE A 132 -0.47 -3.71 -18.11
C PHE A 132 -0.45 -4.81 -17.05
N ALA A 133 0.47 -4.75 -16.07
CA ALA A 133 0.59 -5.74 -15.02
C ALA A 133 -0.66 -5.80 -14.13
N LEU A 134 -1.26 -4.65 -13.78
CA LEU A 134 -2.50 -4.62 -13.02
C LEU A 134 -3.68 -5.17 -13.84
N SER A 135 -3.78 -4.81 -15.12
CA SER A 135 -4.80 -5.35 -16.01
C SER A 135 -4.68 -6.87 -16.13
N LEU A 136 -3.46 -7.38 -16.34
CA LEU A 136 -3.19 -8.81 -16.38
C LEU A 136 -3.53 -9.51 -15.07
N LEU A 137 -3.22 -8.90 -13.92
CA LEU A 137 -3.60 -9.45 -12.62
C LEU A 137 -5.13 -9.57 -12.49
N ILE A 138 -5.88 -8.57 -12.95
CA ILE A 138 -7.34 -8.59 -12.95
C ILE A 138 -7.87 -9.72 -13.85
N GLU A 139 -7.39 -9.79 -15.08
CA GLU A 139 -7.81 -10.82 -16.04
C GLU A 139 -7.47 -12.23 -15.53
N VAL A 140 -6.26 -12.45 -14.99
CA VAL A 140 -5.87 -13.73 -14.37
C VAL A 140 -6.76 -14.06 -13.16
N THR A 141 -7.13 -13.06 -12.36
CA THR A 141 -8.07 -13.25 -11.25
C THR A 141 -9.42 -13.76 -11.77
N GLN A 142 -9.91 -13.25 -12.90
CA GLN A 142 -11.16 -13.69 -13.51
C GLN A 142 -11.04 -15.09 -14.16
N LEU A 143 -9.97 -15.32 -14.92
CA LEU A 143 -9.66 -16.61 -15.55
C LEU A 143 -9.61 -17.77 -14.56
N THR A 144 -9.07 -17.51 -13.38
CA THR A 144 -8.87 -18.54 -12.34
C THR A 144 -10.04 -18.65 -11.37
N GLY A 145 -11.14 -17.91 -11.58
CA GLY A 145 -12.26 -17.90 -10.64
C GLY A 145 -11.85 -17.38 -9.26
N VAL A 146 -11.14 -16.26 -9.21
CA VAL A 146 -10.54 -15.66 -8.00
C VAL A 146 -9.57 -16.63 -7.33
N PHE A 147 -8.58 -17.10 -8.10
CA PHE A 147 -7.54 -18.02 -7.64
C PHE A 147 -8.10 -19.31 -7.02
N GLY A 148 -9.15 -19.87 -7.63
CA GLY A 148 -9.79 -21.10 -7.17
C GLY A 148 -10.87 -20.92 -6.09
N ALA A 149 -11.24 -19.68 -5.74
CA ALA A 149 -12.40 -19.46 -4.86
C ALA A 149 -13.71 -19.92 -5.53
N PHE A 150 -13.76 -19.92 -6.87
CA PHE A 150 -14.79 -20.53 -7.68
C PHE A 150 -14.19 -21.64 -8.56
N PRO A 151 -14.90 -22.77 -8.79
CA PRO A 151 -14.43 -23.88 -9.62
C PRO A 151 -14.16 -23.53 -11.10
N CYS A 152 -14.61 -22.38 -11.59
CA CYS A 152 -14.33 -21.91 -12.94
C CYS A 152 -14.45 -20.39 -13.06
N ALA A 153 -14.01 -19.85 -14.21
CA ALA A 153 -14.19 -18.45 -14.57
C ALA A 153 -15.67 -18.11 -14.73
N TYR A 154 -16.22 -17.30 -13.83
CA TYR A 154 -17.60 -16.79 -13.92
C TYR A 154 -17.70 -15.48 -14.72
N ARG A 155 -16.55 -14.89 -15.06
CA ARG A 155 -16.39 -13.74 -15.98
C ARG A 155 -15.41 -14.09 -17.09
N PHE A 156 -15.46 -13.33 -18.18
CA PHE A 156 -14.54 -13.51 -19.29
C PHE A 156 -13.14 -13.03 -18.92
N PHE A 157 -12.13 -13.81 -19.27
CA PHE A 157 -10.80 -13.28 -19.51
C PHE A 157 -10.80 -12.69 -20.93
N ASP A 158 -10.48 -11.41 -21.09
CA ASP A 158 -10.51 -10.73 -22.38
C ASP A 158 -9.17 -10.04 -22.69
N THR A 159 -8.50 -10.51 -23.74
CA THR A 159 -7.25 -9.89 -24.22
C THR A 159 -7.46 -8.47 -24.77
N GLY A 160 -8.67 -8.11 -25.22
CA GLY A 160 -9.03 -6.75 -25.59
C GLY A 160 -9.05 -5.79 -24.39
N ASP A 161 -9.42 -6.29 -23.21
CA ASP A 161 -9.38 -5.51 -21.96
C ASP A 161 -7.93 -5.21 -21.54
N LEU A 162 -7.00 -6.14 -21.80
CA LEU A 162 -5.56 -5.87 -21.63
C LEU A 162 -5.10 -4.68 -22.48
N VAL A 163 -5.51 -4.63 -23.75
CA VAL A 163 -5.12 -3.56 -24.68
C VAL A 163 -5.72 -2.22 -24.27
N THR A 164 -7.02 -2.17 -23.96
CA THR A 164 -7.72 -0.93 -23.61
C THR A 164 -7.23 -0.36 -22.28
N ASN A 165 -7.10 -1.19 -21.24
CA ASN A 165 -6.58 -0.77 -19.94
C ASN A 165 -5.11 -0.29 -20.05
N THR A 166 -4.27 -0.99 -20.80
CA THR A 166 -2.88 -0.57 -21.04
C THR A 166 -2.82 0.75 -21.79
N THR A 167 -3.70 0.96 -22.76
CA THR A 167 -3.85 2.24 -23.48
C THR A 167 -4.25 3.36 -22.53
N GLY A 168 -5.20 3.11 -21.63
CA GLY A 168 -5.57 4.05 -20.57
C GLY A 168 -4.38 4.45 -19.70
N ALA A 169 -3.61 3.48 -19.22
CA ALA A 169 -2.41 3.74 -18.42
C ALA A 169 -1.34 4.53 -19.19
N LEU A 170 -1.15 4.25 -20.48
CA LEU A 170 -0.25 5.03 -21.34
C LEU A 170 -0.70 6.49 -21.45
N LEU A 171 -1.98 6.72 -21.78
CA LEU A 171 -2.55 8.06 -21.88
C LEU A 171 -2.44 8.82 -20.56
N GLY A 172 -2.73 8.15 -19.44
CA GLY A 172 -2.54 8.68 -18.10
C GLY A 172 -1.10 9.10 -17.81
N ALA A 173 -0.13 8.27 -18.20
CA ALA A 173 1.28 8.58 -18.02
C ALA A 173 1.73 9.78 -18.88
N ILE A 174 1.20 9.91 -20.10
CA ILE A 174 1.42 11.07 -20.98
C ILE A 174 0.82 12.34 -20.35
N VAL A 175 -0.41 12.28 -19.86
CA VAL A 175 -1.04 13.40 -19.13
C VAL A 175 -0.20 13.77 -17.91
N GLY A 176 0.27 12.77 -17.15
CA GLY A 176 1.18 12.97 -16.03
C GLY A 176 2.45 13.71 -16.45
N LEU A 177 3.07 13.35 -17.58
CA LEU A 177 4.23 14.06 -18.11
C LEU A 177 3.89 15.52 -18.42
N LEU A 178 2.79 15.78 -19.12
CA LEU A 178 2.39 17.13 -19.54
C LEU A 178 2.04 18.04 -18.35
N VAL A 179 1.44 17.49 -17.30
CA VAL A 179 1.09 18.25 -16.08
C VAL A 179 2.33 18.47 -15.21
N MET A 180 3.13 17.42 -15.01
CA MET A 180 4.31 17.49 -14.13
C MET A 180 5.48 18.25 -14.72
N SER A 181 5.72 18.17 -16.03
CA SER A 181 6.76 18.97 -16.71
C SER A 181 6.54 20.47 -16.55
N ARG A 182 5.29 20.91 -16.38
CA ARG A 182 4.95 22.30 -16.07
C ARG A 182 5.18 22.64 -14.59
N ALA A 183 4.95 21.70 -13.68
CA ALA A 183 5.11 21.87 -12.23
C ALA A 183 6.55 21.68 -11.71
N HIS A 184 7.38 20.88 -12.39
CA HIS A 184 8.69 20.40 -11.91
C HIS A 184 9.91 20.95 -12.67
N ARG A 185 9.78 22.04 -13.43
CA ARG A 185 10.92 22.72 -14.09
C ARG A 185 12.05 23.18 -13.14
N GLY A 186 11.94 22.95 -11.83
CA GLY A 186 12.98 23.31 -10.85
C GLY A 186 13.50 22.18 -9.96
N ALA A 187 13.01 20.94 -10.08
CA ALA A 187 13.31 19.86 -9.12
C ALA A 187 13.91 18.58 -9.72
N ALA A 188 13.73 18.32 -11.02
CA ALA A 188 14.22 17.09 -11.66
C ALA A 188 15.67 17.19 -12.18
N ASP A 189 16.22 18.41 -12.33
CA ASP A 189 17.57 18.67 -12.86
C ASP A 189 18.63 18.94 -11.78
N ARG A 190 18.31 18.75 -10.50
CA ARG A 190 19.32 18.94 -9.45
C ARG A 190 20.09 17.64 -9.25
N LEU A 191 21.39 17.69 -9.52
CA LEU A 191 22.35 16.69 -9.10
C LEU A 191 22.11 16.38 -7.61
N PRO A 192 22.27 15.12 -7.16
CA PRO A 192 22.07 14.76 -5.76
C PRO A 192 23.08 15.50 -4.89
N GLY A 193 22.69 16.67 -4.39
CA GLY A 193 23.41 17.37 -3.35
C GLY A 193 23.39 16.55 -2.05
N GLU A 194 24.28 16.90 -1.13
CA GLU A 194 24.29 16.28 0.20
C GLU A 194 22.95 16.53 0.90
N LEU A 195 22.17 15.46 1.13
CA LEU A 195 20.90 15.51 1.83
C LEU A 195 21.15 15.56 3.33
N ILE A 196 20.65 16.60 3.99
CA ILE A 196 20.74 16.77 5.44
C ILE A 196 19.39 16.46 6.10
N GLU A 197 19.41 15.83 7.28
CA GLU A 197 18.20 15.60 8.08
C GLU A 197 17.85 16.86 8.89
N VAL A 198 16.74 17.50 8.54
CA VAL A 198 16.21 18.70 9.21
C VAL A 198 15.09 18.30 10.17
N PRO A 199 15.15 18.75 11.44
CA PRO A 199 14.10 18.43 12.41
C PRO A 199 12.80 19.15 12.05
N VAL A 200 11.70 18.41 12.10
CA VAL A 200 10.36 18.97 11.94
C VAL A 200 9.47 18.59 13.13
N GLU A 201 8.38 19.31 13.30
CA GLU A 201 7.40 18.98 14.34
C GLU A 201 6.78 17.61 14.09
N MET A 202 6.53 16.89 15.19
CA MET A 202 5.79 15.64 15.12
C MET A 202 4.32 15.94 14.88
N THR A 203 3.74 15.36 13.83
CA THR A 203 2.32 15.46 13.55
C THR A 203 1.60 14.16 13.91
N LEU A 204 0.33 14.28 14.30
CA LEU A 204 -0.54 13.12 14.52
C LEU A 204 -0.58 12.21 13.28
N GLY A 205 -0.67 12.78 12.08
CA GLY A 205 -0.72 12.02 10.83
C GLY A 205 0.52 11.14 10.63
N ARG A 206 1.72 11.67 10.92
CA ARG A 206 2.97 10.90 10.84
C ARG A 206 3.02 9.78 11.87
N ARG A 207 2.51 10.03 13.09
CA ARG A 207 2.38 9.02 14.14
C ARG A 207 1.42 7.89 13.75
N LEU A 208 0.22 8.24 13.27
CA LEU A 208 -0.77 7.27 12.80
C LEU A 208 -0.23 6.46 11.62
N PHE A 209 0.45 7.11 10.67
CA PHE A 209 1.05 6.42 9.54
C PHE A 209 2.20 5.49 9.95
N ALA A 210 3.01 5.84 10.95
CA ALA A 210 4.00 4.93 11.52
C ALA A 210 3.36 3.66 12.10
N MET A 211 2.24 3.80 12.84
CA MET A 211 1.51 2.66 13.39
C MET A 211 0.90 1.78 12.30
N VAL A 212 0.31 2.39 11.26
CA VAL A 212 -0.18 1.65 10.08
C VAL A 212 0.97 0.93 9.39
N ALA A 213 2.12 1.57 9.20
CA ALA A 213 3.30 0.94 8.61
C ALA A 213 3.83 -0.25 9.43
N ASP A 214 3.82 -0.15 10.75
CA ASP A 214 4.15 -1.25 11.65
C ASP A 214 3.21 -2.45 11.47
N LEU A 215 1.89 -2.20 11.40
CA LEU A 215 0.89 -3.24 11.15
C LEU A 215 0.99 -3.82 9.73
N THR A 216 1.26 -2.99 8.72
CA THR A 216 1.47 -3.44 7.34
C THR A 216 2.67 -4.37 7.25
N MET A 217 3.79 -4.06 7.92
CA MET A 217 4.97 -4.93 7.94
C MET A 217 4.67 -6.28 8.60
N LEU A 218 3.92 -6.28 9.70
CA LEU A 218 3.42 -7.51 10.31
C LEU A 218 2.58 -8.34 9.33
N GLY A 219 1.64 -7.70 8.62
CA GLY A 219 0.82 -8.34 7.59
C GLY A 219 1.63 -8.90 6.42
N LEU A 220 2.65 -8.17 5.96
CA LEU A 220 3.54 -8.64 4.88
C LEU A 220 4.34 -9.88 5.30
N VAL A 221 4.84 -9.93 6.54
CA VAL A 221 5.54 -11.12 7.06
C VAL A 221 4.58 -12.32 7.14
N GLN A 222 3.33 -12.10 7.57
CA GLN A 222 2.30 -13.15 7.60
C GLN A 222 2.02 -13.70 6.20
N ILE A 223 1.80 -12.82 5.22
CA ILE A 223 1.53 -13.21 3.84
C ILE A 223 2.71 -13.97 3.25
N LEU A 224 3.93 -13.47 3.45
CA LEU A 224 5.11 -14.16 2.95
C LEU A 224 5.23 -15.57 3.54
N ALA A 225 4.99 -15.73 4.85
CA ALA A 225 5.00 -17.05 5.48
C ALA A 225 3.91 -17.98 4.93
N SER A 226 2.68 -17.47 4.73
CA SER A 226 1.59 -18.24 4.11
C SER A 226 1.90 -18.66 2.68
N LEU A 227 2.49 -17.77 1.87
CA LEU A 227 2.92 -18.08 0.50
C LEU A 227 4.05 -19.11 0.51
N THR A 228 5.02 -19.00 1.42
CA THR A 228 6.08 -19.99 1.59
C THR A 228 5.51 -21.36 1.97
N ALA A 229 4.56 -21.43 2.92
CA ALA A 229 3.91 -22.68 3.29
C ALA A 229 3.15 -23.31 2.10
N LEU A 230 2.45 -22.50 1.30
CA LEU A 230 1.77 -22.96 0.09
C LEU A 230 2.75 -23.53 -0.96
N VAL A 231 3.89 -22.86 -1.17
CA VAL A 231 4.94 -23.34 -2.09
C VAL A 231 5.58 -24.63 -1.56
N LEU A 232 5.85 -24.72 -0.25
CA LEU A 232 6.38 -25.91 0.39
C LEU A 232 5.45 -27.12 0.19
N GLN A 233 4.15 -26.92 0.38
CA GLN A 233 3.16 -27.96 0.16
C GLN A 233 3.04 -28.34 -1.33
N GLY A 234 2.87 -27.34 -2.21
CA GLY A 234 2.57 -27.58 -3.63
C GLY A 234 3.76 -28.06 -4.47
N VAL A 235 4.98 -27.63 -4.13
CA VAL A 235 6.19 -27.96 -4.91
C VAL A 235 6.99 -29.09 -4.27
N PHE A 236 7.09 -29.09 -2.93
CA PHE A 236 7.96 -30.01 -2.20
C PHE A 236 7.20 -31.08 -1.41
N GLY A 237 5.85 -31.04 -1.39
CA GLY A 237 5.03 -31.98 -0.63
C GLY A 237 5.18 -31.85 0.90
N VAL A 238 5.76 -30.74 1.38
CA VAL A 238 5.98 -30.49 2.81
C VAL A 238 4.75 -29.82 3.40
N ASP A 239 4.00 -30.54 4.23
CA ASP A 239 2.84 -30.01 4.93
C ASP A 239 3.26 -29.21 6.18
N VAL A 240 2.93 -27.92 6.20
CA VAL A 240 3.17 -27.03 7.33
C VAL A 240 1.82 -26.52 7.82
N SER A 241 1.42 -26.95 9.01
CA SER A 241 0.13 -26.55 9.58
C SER A 241 0.00 -25.02 9.68
N ALA A 242 -1.22 -24.51 9.48
CA ALA A 242 -1.51 -23.08 9.55
C ALA A 242 -1.14 -22.45 10.92
N SER A 243 -1.24 -23.21 12.02
CA SER A 243 -0.87 -22.73 13.37
C SER A 243 0.64 -22.50 13.50
N TRP A 244 1.46 -23.39 12.96
CA TRP A 244 2.92 -23.23 12.91
C TRP A 244 3.32 -22.05 12.03
N THR A 245 2.75 -21.96 10.82
CA THR A 245 3.01 -20.84 9.90
C THR A 245 2.70 -19.49 10.55
N ARG A 246 1.53 -19.38 11.19
CA ARG A 246 1.09 -18.17 11.91
C ARG A 246 1.98 -17.83 13.10
N SER A 247 2.40 -18.82 13.88
CA SER A 247 3.20 -18.58 15.09
C SER A 247 4.63 -18.18 14.73
N LEU A 248 5.23 -18.86 13.76
CA LEU A 248 6.58 -18.56 13.28
C LEU A 248 6.66 -17.16 12.66
N SER A 249 5.68 -16.78 11.84
CA SER A 249 5.63 -15.43 11.25
C SER A 249 5.45 -14.33 12.30
N LEU A 250 4.68 -14.56 13.37
CA LEU A 250 4.57 -13.62 14.50
C LEU A 250 5.90 -13.46 15.23
N VAL A 251 6.62 -14.57 15.47
CA VAL A 251 7.95 -14.52 16.09
C VAL A 251 8.94 -13.77 15.19
N VAL A 252 8.96 -14.05 13.89
CA VAL A 252 9.82 -13.34 12.93
C VAL A 252 9.48 -11.85 12.90
N ALA A 253 8.20 -11.47 12.82
CA ALA A 253 7.78 -10.07 12.84
C ALA A 253 8.19 -9.36 14.13
N PHE A 254 8.03 -10.02 15.28
CA PHE A 254 8.51 -9.52 16.57
C PHE A 254 10.02 -9.30 16.56
N LEU A 255 10.80 -10.27 16.08
CA LEU A 255 12.27 -10.17 16.02
C LEU A 255 12.73 -9.03 15.10
N LEU A 256 12.09 -8.83 13.96
CA LEU A 256 12.39 -7.71 13.05
C LEU A 256 12.15 -6.36 13.74
N GLN A 257 11.05 -6.23 14.49
CA GLN A 257 10.76 -5.04 15.29
C GLN A 257 11.76 -4.88 16.45
N ALA A 258 12.09 -5.97 17.13
CA ALA A 258 13.07 -5.98 18.23
C ALA A 258 14.43 -5.50 17.74
N VAL A 259 14.94 -6.03 16.63
CA VAL A 259 16.20 -5.59 16.00
C VAL A 259 16.13 -4.09 15.68
N SER A 260 15.02 -3.61 15.12
CA SER A 260 14.86 -2.19 14.83
C SER A 260 14.94 -1.32 16.09
N VAL A 261 14.22 -1.70 17.14
CA VAL A 261 14.14 -0.96 18.40
C VAL A 261 15.46 -1.04 19.17
N TYR A 262 16.10 -2.21 19.27
CA TYR A 262 17.37 -2.39 19.96
C TYR A 262 18.57 -1.82 19.21
N ALA A 263 18.51 -1.64 17.89
CA ALA A 263 19.56 -0.96 17.14
C ALA A 263 19.38 0.57 17.15
N GLY A 264 18.18 1.06 16.83
CA GLY A 264 17.94 2.48 16.55
C GLY A 264 16.94 3.18 17.47
N GLY A 265 16.45 2.50 18.51
CA GLY A 265 15.47 3.04 19.44
C GLY A 265 14.10 3.30 18.82
N VAL A 266 13.81 2.82 17.60
CA VAL A 266 12.56 3.07 16.86
C VAL A 266 12.01 1.79 16.22
N THR A 267 10.70 1.69 16.06
CA THR A 267 10.06 0.59 15.29
C THR A 267 10.39 0.72 13.80
N LEU A 268 10.11 -0.34 13.04
CA LEU A 268 10.31 -0.31 11.59
C LEU A 268 9.37 0.70 10.90
N GLY A 269 8.13 0.82 11.37
CA GLY A 269 7.16 1.80 10.88
C GLY A 269 7.59 3.23 11.18
N GLU A 270 8.11 3.50 12.38
CA GLU A 270 8.70 4.80 12.72
C GLU A 270 9.91 5.12 11.83
N ARG A 271 10.79 4.13 11.60
CA ARG A 271 11.93 4.28 10.69
C ARG A 271 11.48 4.57 9.26
N ALA A 272 10.40 3.92 8.80
CA ALA A 272 9.83 4.09 7.48
C ALA A 272 9.36 5.53 7.22
N VAL A 273 8.90 6.22 8.27
CA VAL A 273 8.37 7.60 8.19
C VAL A 273 9.32 8.65 8.77
N LEU A 274 10.62 8.31 8.82
CA LEU A 274 11.69 9.20 9.28
C LEU A 274 11.45 9.77 10.69
N ILE A 275 10.96 8.93 11.60
CA ILE A 275 10.98 9.21 13.03
C ILE A 275 12.31 8.70 13.60
N ARG A 276 12.90 9.49 14.50
CA ARG A 276 14.07 9.16 15.31
C ARG A 276 13.70 9.18 16.78
N ALA A 277 14.39 8.37 17.57
CA ALA A 277 14.29 8.44 19.02
C ALA A 277 15.30 9.44 19.55
N ARG A 278 14.87 10.36 20.42
CA ARG A 278 15.75 11.10 21.30
C ARG A 278 15.73 10.41 22.66
N GLU A 279 16.81 9.71 22.96
CA GLU A 279 17.03 9.14 24.28
C GLU A 279 17.48 10.26 25.23
N ALA A 280 17.11 10.16 26.51
CA ALA A 280 17.60 11.11 27.50
C ALA A 280 19.09 10.85 27.74
N GLU A 281 19.92 11.89 27.73
CA GLU A 281 21.39 11.83 27.79
C GLU A 281 21.95 11.20 29.09
N ALA A 282 21.12 10.96 30.10
CA ALA A 282 21.55 10.60 31.46
C ALA A 282 21.33 9.11 31.84
N VAL A 283 21.40 8.16 30.90
CA VAL A 283 21.07 6.75 31.18
C VAL A 283 22.20 5.81 30.76
N GLY A 284 22.67 4.97 31.69
CA GLY A 284 23.64 3.91 31.39
C GLY A 284 23.06 2.81 30.49
N PHE A 285 23.91 1.93 29.97
CA PHE A 285 23.56 0.88 29.00
C PHE A 285 22.32 0.04 29.39
N MET A 286 22.25 -0.42 30.64
CA MET A 286 21.11 -1.22 31.14
C MET A 286 19.79 -0.44 31.15
N GLY A 287 19.84 0.87 31.39
CA GLY A 287 18.64 1.70 31.34
C GLY A 287 18.18 1.97 29.90
N ILE A 288 19.09 2.02 28.92
CA ILE A 288 18.74 2.07 27.50
C ILE A 288 18.01 0.79 27.09
N ILE A 289 18.54 -0.38 27.48
CA ILE A 289 17.89 -1.67 27.24
C ILE A 289 16.49 -1.68 27.85
N ALA A 290 16.36 -1.38 29.14
CA ALA A 290 15.07 -1.41 29.83
C ALA A 290 14.02 -0.50 29.16
N ARG A 291 14.42 0.70 28.73
CA ARG A 291 13.55 1.64 28.00
C ARG A 291 13.15 1.10 26.63
N ARG A 292 14.08 0.51 25.88
CA ARG A 292 13.82 -0.11 24.57
C ARG A 292 12.93 -1.34 24.69
N THR A 293 13.12 -2.16 25.72
CA THR A 293 12.25 -3.30 26.06
C THR A 293 10.84 -2.83 26.39
N ALA A 294 10.69 -1.84 27.28
CA ALA A 294 9.38 -1.27 27.61
C ALA A 294 8.69 -0.71 26.36
N ARG A 295 9.41 0.02 25.50
CA ARG A 295 8.87 0.52 24.25
C ARG A 295 8.38 -0.58 23.31
N LEU A 296 9.13 -1.68 23.21
CA LEU A 296 8.76 -2.82 22.38
C LEU A 296 7.52 -3.54 22.92
N LEU A 297 7.50 -3.84 24.23
CA LEU A 297 6.42 -4.58 24.89
C LEU A 297 5.12 -3.77 25.00
N PHE A 298 5.17 -2.46 25.21
CA PHE A 298 3.98 -1.59 25.24
C PHE A 298 3.68 -0.94 23.88
N GLY A 299 4.25 -1.48 22.81
CA GLY A 299 4.03 -1.07 21.43
C GLY A 299 3.72 -2.24 20.52
N ILE A 300 4.17 -2.17 19.26
CA ILE A 300 3.93 -3.21 18.25
C ILE A 300 4.46 -4.59 18.65
N GLY A 301 5.54 -4.65 19.45
CA GLY A 301 6.13 -5.91 19.90
C GLY A 301 5.18 -6.69 20.82
N GLY A 302 4.67 -6.06 21.88
CA GLY A 302 3.67 -6.69 22.74
C GLY A 302 2.36 -6.95 22.02
N PHE A 303 1.93 -6.06 21.11
CA PHE A 303 0.77 -6.34 20.24
C PHE A 303 0.96 -7.63 19.44
N THR A 304 2.16 -7.87 18.91
CA THR A 304 2.50 -9.09 18.16
C THR A 304 2.58 -10.32 19.08
N LEU A 305 3.21 -10.20 20.26
CA LEU A 305 3.33 -11.31 21.22
C LEU A 305 1.97 -11.76 21.77
N LEU A 306 1.08 -10.83 22.07
CA LEU A 306 -0.26 -11.16 22.54
C LEU A 306 -1.05 -11.97 21.51
N ALA A 307 -0.75 -11.84 20.21
CA ALA A 307 -1.37 -12.65 19.16
C ALA A 307 -0.94 -14.14 19.19
N LEU A 308 0.15 -14.48 19.87
CA LEU A 308 0.56 -15.87 20.09
C LEU A 308 -0.31 -16.55 21.14
N TRP A 309 -0.92 -15.77 22.04
CA TRP A 309 -1.79 -16.30 23.07
C TRP A 309 -3.23 -16.39 22.55
N GLU A 310 -3.84 -17.56 22.67
CA GLU A 310 -5.22 -17.83 22.22
C GLU A 310 -6.24 -16.82 22.76
N PHE A 311 -6.07 -16.37 24.01
CA PHE A 311 -6.95 -15.40 24.65
C PHE A 311 -6.42 -13.96 24.61
N GLY A 312 -5.34 -13.71 23.88
CA GLY A 312 -4.67 -12.40 23.83
C GLY A 312 -5.47 -11.30 23.12
N GLY A 313 -6.54 -11.64 22.40
CA GLY A 313 -7.31 -10.69 21.58
C GLY A 313 -7.87 -9.49 22.36
N LEU A 314 -8.40 -9.70 23.56
CA LEU A 314 -8.90 -8.60 24.40
C LEU A 314 -7.75 -7.65 24.80
N LEU A 315 -6.60 -8.19 25.19
CA LEU A 315 -5.43 -7.39 25.56
C LEU A 315 -4.83 -6.67 24.35
N GLN A 316 -4.84 -7.29 23.16
CA GLN A 316 -4.43 -6.61 21.92
C GLN A 316 -5.34 -5.43 21.61
N PHE A 317 -6.65 -5.60 21.77
CA PHE A 317 -7.63 -4.54 21.58
C PHE A 317 -7.39 -3.39 22.57
N VAL A 318 -7.27 -3.70 23.86
CA VAL A 318 -6.98 -2.71 24.91
C VAL A 318 -5.67 -1.98 24.63
N LEU A 319 -4.60 -2.71 24.26
CA LEU A 319 -3.31 -2.12 23.92
C LEU A 319 -3.41 -1.21 22.70
N GLY A 320 -4.11 -1.65 21.65
CA GLY A 320 -4.33 -0.88 20.42
C GLY A 320 -5.10 0.41 20.67
N VAL A 321 -6.22 0.33 21.39
CA VAL A 321 -7.01 1.51 21.79
C VAL A 321 -6.19 2.45 22.66
N THR A 322 -5.46 1.93 23.64
CA THR A 322 -4.60 2.75 24.51
C THR A 322 -3.49 3.43 23.69
N ALA A 323 -2.84 2.73 22.78
CA ALA A 323 -1.83 3.30 21.90
C ALA A 323 -2.40 4.43 21.03
N LEU A 324 -3.62 4.29 20.51
CA LEU A 324 -4.33 5.35 19.80
C LEU A 324 -4.61 6.54 20.71
N VAL A 325 -5.19 6.33 21.90
CA VAL A 325 -5.45 7.43 22.85
C VAL A 325 -4.17 8.21 23.15
N PHE A 326 -3.05 7.54 23.37
CA PHE A 326 -1.76 8.20 23.59
C PHE A 326 -1.29 8.99 22.37
N ALA A 327 -1.46 8.47 21.15
CA ALA A 327 -1.13 9.21 19.94
C ALA A 327 -1.89 10.54 19.82
N PHE A 328 -3.18 10.56 20.21
CA PHE A 328 -4.01 11.76 20.17
C PHE A 328 -3.75 12.72 21.34
N ARG A 329 -3.55 12.20 22.56
CA ARG A 329 -3.59 12.99 23.79
C ARG A 329 -2.23 13.37 24.35
N SER A 330 -1.17 12.64 24.02
CA SER A 330 0.14 12.92 24.59
C SER A 330 0.83 14.10 23.89
N SER A 331 1.66 14.82 24.65
CA SER A 331 2.52 15.88 24.12
C SER A 331 3.41 15.34 22.99
N GLU A 332 3.53 16.05 21.87
CA GLU A 332 4.31 15.65 20.69
C GLU A 332 3.83 14.31 20.06
N HIS A 333 2.59 13.90 20.31
CA HIS A 333 2.00 12.65 19.78
C HIS A 333 2.88 11.42 20.03
N ARG A 334 3.35 11.25 21.26
CA ARG A 334 4.10 10.05 21.71
C ARG A 334 3.21 8.81 21.66
N GLY A 335 3.79 7.69 21.26
CA GLY A 335 3.16 6.39 21.47
C GLY A 335 3.19 5.97 22.93
N LEU A 336 2.30 5.06 23.34
CA LEU A 336 2.26 4.49 24.70
C LEU A 336 3.65 3.99 25.15
N GLY A 337 4.29 3.13 24.35
CA GLY A 337 5.62 2.62 24.64
C GLY A 337 6.70 3.70 24.74
N GLN A 338 6.57 4.82 24.01
CA GLN A 338 7.51 5.94 24.12
C GLN A 338 7.33 6.72 25.41
N TRP A 339 6.07 6.94 25.79
CA TRP A 339 5.71 7.62 27.02
C TRP A 339 6.21 6.84 28.25
N LEU A 340 5.96 5.53 28.29
CA LEU A 340 6.46 4.65 29.35
C LEU A 340 7.99 4.57 29.39
N ALA A 341 8.65 4.56 28.23
CA ALA A 341 10.10 4.57 28.13
C ALA A 341 10.75 5.94 28.43
N GLY A 342 9.95 7.00 28.64
CA GLY A 342 10.44 8.37 28.79
C GLY A 342 11.21 8.87 27.57
N SER A 343 10.96 8.31 26.39
CA SER A 343 11.62 8.65 25.13
C SER A 343 10.81 9.68 24.36
N ARG A 344 11.48 10.64 23.69
CA ARG A 344 10.81 11.64 22.86
C ARG A 344 11.03 11.36 21.38
N PRO A 345 9.97 11.39 20.56
CA PRO A 345 10.10 11.21 19.14
C PRO A 345 10.56 12.52 18.49
N ARG A 346 11.44 12.41 17.48
CA ARG A 346 11.86 13.53 16.63
C ARG A 346 11.55 13.16 15.19
N ALA A 347 10.66 13.91 14.54
CA ALA A 347 10.45 13.78 13.11
C ALA A 347 11.58 14.50 12.38
N VAL A 348 12.02 13.93 11.25
CA VAL A 348 12.99 14.58 10.36
C VAL A 348 12.49 14.56 8.92
N GLU A 349 12.90 15.56 8.16
CA GLU A 349 12.79 15.64 6.71
C GLU A 349 14.19 15.74 6.10
N ARG A 350 14.34 15.39 4.83
CA ARG A 350 15.61 15.43 4.11
C ARG A 350 15.56 16.56 3.10
N GLU A 351 16.45 17.53 3.26
CA GLU A 351 16.59 18.69 2.39
C GLU A 351 17.98 18.73 1.77
N GLU A 352 18.10 19.34 0.59
CA GLU A 352 19.40 19.64 -0.02
C GLU A 352 20.12 20.71 0.79
N ARG A 353 21.39 20.47 1.16
CA ARG A 353 22.20 21.39 1.96
C ARG A 353 22.30 22.80 1.35
N GLU A 354 22.50 22.88 0.04
CA GLU A 354 22.62 24.14 -0.70
C GLU A 354 21.33 24.99 -0.64
N ALA A 355 20.16 24.35 -0.73
CA ALA A 355 18.88 25.04 -0.64
C ALA A 355 18.69 25.71 0.72
N ARG A 356 19.16 25.08 1.80
CA ARG A 356 19.08 25.62 3.16
C ARG A 356 19.99 26.82 3.38
N ASP A 357 21.18 26.80 2.79
CA ASP A 357 22.15 27.89 2.91
C ASP A 357 21.70 29.13 2.12
N VAL A 358 21.03 28.95 0.97
CA VAL A 358 20.41 30.05 0.19
C VAL A 358 19.23 30.70 0.93
N VAL A 359 18.40 29.92 1.63
CA VAL A 359 17.33 30.49 2.47
C VAL A 359 17.92 31.28 3.64
N ARG A 360 19.00 30.79 4.25
CA ARG A 360 19.69 31.50 5.34
C ARG A 360 20.35 32.80 4.89
N SER A 361 20.88 32.88 3.67
CA SER A 361 21.53 34.09 3.16
C SER A 361 20.53 35.18 2.75
N ARG A 362 19.26 34.83 2.44
CA ARG A 362 18.20 35.80 2.16
C ARG A 362 17.55 36.43 3.40
N HIS A 363 17.78 35.84 4.58
CA HIS A 363 17.23 36.31 5.86
C HIS A 363 18.29 36.97 6.76
N ARG A 364 19.52 37.14 6.26
CA ARG A 364 20.53 38.04 6.82
C ARG A 364 20.60 39.27 5.94
#